data_AF-A0A316AEH3-F1
#
_entry.id   AF-A0A316AEH3-F1
#
_cell.length_a   1.000
_cell.length_b   1.000
_cell.length_c   1.000
_cell.angle_alpha   90.00
_cell.angle_beta   90.00
_cell.angle_gamma   90.00
#
_symmetry.space_group_name_H-M   'P 1'
#
loop_
_entity.id
_entity.type
_entity.pdbx_description
1 polymer ?
#
loop_
_entity_poly.entity_id
_entity_poly.type
_entity_poly.pdbx_seq_one_letter_code
_entity_poly.pdbx_strand_id
1 'polypeptide(L)'
;MLAVLAGGAWVAVNQVAPSSTVVVERCTAVSGEGAQRTEYDLAPDQAANAALITAITQQRGMPARAATIALATAVQESKLRNIAYGDRDSLGLFQQRPSQGWGTPEQIQDPVYSTNAFLDVLIKVDGYADEPITEVAQRVQRSAFPDAYADHEPEGRAYASALTGYSPAALTCRLRPVPDSSAEAAAADGYWPRTQPLVDAFARERGTRVAIAPADEGAGALIGAPVSRGAVEDAQRRTGWSAAQWAVAHAADFQVVAVGTDGKQWRRDRPDDGWVDVPEADRARLAPAGAAVVLVAGGRVE
;
A
#
# COMPACT_ATOMS: atom_id res chain seq x y z
N MET A 1 -23.01 59.48 4.04
CA MET A 1 -22.43 58.37 3.25
C MET A 1 -21.21 57.80 3.98
N LEU A 2 -21.39 56.94 4.99
CA LEU A 2 -20.24 56.31 5.68
C LEU A 2 -20.62 55.06 6.51
N ALA A 3 -21.65 54.32 6.10
CA ALA A 3 -22.12 53.14 6.84
C ALA A 3 -22.17 51.83 6.03
N VAL A 4 -21.83 51.84 4.74
CA VAL A 4 -22.00 50.65 3.86
C VAL A 4 -20.70 49.85 3.67
N LEU A 5 -19.53 50.44 3.91
CA LEU A 5 -18.25 49.76 3.61
C LEU A 5 -17.75 48.82 4.71
N ALA A 6 -18.16 49.03 5.98
CA ALA A 6 -17.71 48.17 7.09
C ALA A 6 -18.45 46.82 7.14
N GLY A 7 -19.74 46.79 6.75
CA GLY A 7 -20.53 45.55 6.73
C GLY A 7 -20.13 44.59 5.62
N GLY A 8 -19.76 45.11 4.44
CA GLY A 8 -19.30 44.29 3.32
C GLY A 8 -17.99 43.55 3.59
N ALA A 9 -17.06 44.19 4.32
CA ALA A 9 -15.80 43.56 4.72
C ALA A 9 -15.99 42.47 5.78
N TRP A 10 -16.93 42.65 6.72
CA TRP A 10 -17.20 41.65 7.76
C TRP A 10 -17.94 40.42 7.23
N VAL A 11 -18.85 40.61 6.26
CA VAL A 11 -19.58 39.49 5.62
C VAL A 11 -18.68 38.73 4.63
N ALA A 12 -17.74 39.40 3.95
CA ALA A 12 -16.81 38.72 3.04
C ALA A 12 -15.81 37.80 3.76
N VAL A 13 -15.42 38.13 5.00
CA VAL A 13 -14.48 37.29 5.79
C VAL A 13 -15.14 36.01 6.32
N ASN A 14 -16.47 35.98 6.48
CA ASN A 14 -17.21 34.79 6.95
C ASN A 14 -17.82 33.92 5.83
N GLN A 15 -17.67 34.31 4.55
CA GLN A 15 -18.14 33.55 3.38
C GLN A 15 -16.97 32.95 2.57
N VAL A 16 -15.73 33.22 2.96
CA VAL A 16 -14.61 32.38 2.57
C VAL A 16 -14.70 31.13 3.45
N ALA A 17 -15.19 30.04 2.86
CA ALA A 17 -15.18 28.71 3.46
C ALA A 17 -13.86 28.51 4.24
N PRO A 18 -13.89 28.02 5.48
CA PRO A 18 -12.68 27.79 6.24
C PRO A 18 -11.76 26.92 5.41
N SER A 19 -10.68 27.55 4.94
CA SER A 19 -9.42 27.00 4.49
C SER A 19 -9.50 25.55 4.02
N SER A 20 -9.40 25.33 2.72
CA SER A 20 -8.83 24.10 2.19
C SER A 20 -7.48 23.88 2.88
N THR A 21 -7.47 23.10 3.96
CA THR A 21 -6.22 22.64 4.56
C THR A 21 -5.51 21.89 3.46
N VAL A 22 -4.27 22.30 3.16
CA VAL A 22 -3.45 21.60 2.18
C VAL A 22 -3.14 20.23 2.78
N VAL A 23 -3.92 19.22 2.41
CA VAL A 23 -3.64 17.83 2.78
C VAL A 23 -2.47 17.38 1.92
N VAL A 24 -1.30 17.26 2.55
CA VAL A 24 -0.16 16.57 1.92
C VAL A 24 -0.45 15.08 1.98
N GLU A 25 -0.75 14.50 0.82
CA GLU A 25 -1.05 13.08 0.71
C GLU A 25 0.24 12.27 0.86
N ARG A 26 0.26 11.33 1.81
CA ARG A 26 1.42 10.48 2.08
C ARG A 26 0.99 9.18 2.74
N CYS A 27 1.81 8.16 2.59
CA CYS A 27 1.73 6.92 3.33
C CYS A 27 3.00 6.77 4.16
N THR A 28 2.86 6.41 5.43
CA THR A 28 3.96 6.35 6.39
C THR A 28 4.08 4.93 6.92
N ALA A 29 5.25 4.31 6.71
CA ALA A 29 5.63 3.07 7.39
C ALA A 29 6.46 3.38 8.63
N VAL A 30 6.18 2.70 9.74
CA VAL A 30 6.96 2.83 10.98
C VAL A 30 7.84 1.61 11.21
N SER A 31 9.02 1.83 11.76
CA SER A 31 9.85 0.78 12.34
C SER A 31 10.28 1.16 13.76
N GLY A 32 10.45 0.15 14.63
CA GLY A 32 10.72 0.37 16.05
C GLY A 32 9.50 0.90 16.82
N GLU A 33 9.67 1.02 18.14
CA GLU A 33 8.62 1.47 19.06
C GLU A 33 9.16 2.54 20.02
N GLY A 34 8.26 3.33 20.60
CA GLY A 34 8.60 4.36 21.58
C GLY A 34 9.70 5.31 21.09
N ALA A 35 10.78 5.42 21.85
CA ALA A 35 11.90 6.31 21.54
C ALA A 35 12.74 5.89 20.32
N GLN A 36 12.58 4.67 19.80
CA GLN A 36 13.28 4.16 18.61
C GLN A 36 12.39 4.16 17.36
N ARG A 37 11.17 4.72 17.46
CA ARG A 37 10.24 4.78 16.33
C ARG A 37 10.79 5.70 15.24
N THR A 38 10.96 5.13 14.05
CA THR A 38 11.36 5.84 12.84
C THR A 38 10.24 5.77 11.82
N GLU A 39 9.92 6.90 11.20
CA GLU A 39 8.90 7.05 10.16
C GLU A 39 9.56 7.19 8.78
N TYR A 40 9.01 6.48 7.80
CA TYR A 40 9.40 6.58 6.39
C TYR A 40 8.18 6.96 5.57
N ASP A 41 8.24 8.10 4.89
CA ASP A 41 7.15 8.66 4.09
C ASP A 41 7.32 8.35 2.61
N LEU A 42 6.27 7.83 1.98
CA LEU A 42 6.12 7.69 0.54
C LEU A 42 4.89 8.46 0.05
N ALA A 43 4.94 8.97 -1.18
CA ALA A 43 3.73 9.41 -1.86
C ALA A 43 2.78 8.20 -2.09
N PRO A 44 1.47 8.42 -2.22
CA PRO A 44 0.52 7.31 -2.38
C PRO A 44 0.83 6.37 -3.55
N ASP A 45 1.29 6.91 -4.68
CA ASP A 45 1.65 6.09 -5.85
C ASP A 45 2.91 5.24 -5.63
N GLN A 46 3.87 5.76 -4.85
CA GLN A 46 5.06 5.01 -4.45
C GLN A 46 4.71 3.89 -3.46
N ALA A 47 3.80 4.17 -2.52
CA ALA A 47 3.31 3.17 -1.56
C ALA A 47 2.52 2.04 -2.25
N ALA A 48 1.68 2.36 -3.24
CA ALA A 48 1.00 1.38 -4.08
C ALA A 48 2.00 0.47 -4.83
N ASN A 49 3.05 1.04 -5.43
CA ASN A 49 4.11 0.24 -6.07
C ASN A 49 4.89 -0.62 -5.06
N ALA A 50 5.14 -0.11 -3.85
CA ALA A 50 5.78 -0.90 -2.79
C ALA A 50 4.91 -2.10 -2.36
N ALA A 51 3.60 -1.89 -2.25
CA ALA A 51 2.62 -2.94 -1.96
C ALA A 51 2.58 -4.00 -3.05
N LEU A 52 2.59 -3.59 -4.33
CA LEU A 52 2.66 -4.49 -5.49
C LEU A 52 3.93 -5.35 -5.46
N ILE A 53 5.10 -4.74 -5.30
CA ILE A 53 6.39 -5.45 -5.25
C ILE A 53 6.37 -6.49 -4.12
N THR A 54 5.86 -6.10 -2.95
CA THR A 54 5.79 -6.99 -1.79
C THR A 54 4.80 -8.13 -1.97
N ALA A 55 3.62 -7.85 -2.53
CA ALA A 55 2.57 -8.84 -2.79
C ALA A 55 3.06 -9.93 -3.76
N ILE A 56 3.74 -9.54 -4.84
CA ILE A 56 4.34 -10.47 -5.82
C ILE A 56 5.48 -11.27 -5.20
N THR A 57 6.33 -10.62 -4.39
CA THR A 57 7.41 -11.32 -3.68
C THR A 57 6.86 -12.44 -2.79
N GLN A 58 5.82 -12.12 -2.03
CA GLN A 58 5.16 -13.12 -1.21
C GLN A 58 4.37 -14.15 -2.04
N GLN A 59 3.84 -13.79 -3.22
CA GLN A 59 3.15 -14.72 -4.13
C GLN A 59 4.13 -15.81 -4.59
N ARG A 60 5.39 -15.44 -4.82
CA ARG A 60 6.49 -16.35 -5.16
C ARG A 60 7.02 -17.17 -3.98
N GLY A 61 6.43 -17.04 -2.79
CA GLY A 61 6.89 -17.73 -1.58
C GLY A 61 8.26 -17.25 -1.10
N MET A 62 8.74 -16.09 -1.57
CA MET A 62 10.03 -15.54 -1.16
C MET A 62 9.90 -14.83 0.21
N PRO A 63 10.97 -14.84 1.03
CA PRO A 63 10.94 -14.24 2.37
C PRO A 63 10.81 -12.71 2.32
N ALA A 64 10.39 -12.09 3.42
CA ALA A 64 10.29 -10.63 3.55
C ALA A 64 11.60 -9.89 3.20
N ARG A 65 12.76 -10.55 3.42
CA ARG A 65 14.07 -10.04 3.01
C ARG A 65 14.17 -9.81 1.49
N ALA A 66 13.58 -10.68 0.67
CA ALA A 66 13.53 -10.48 -0.78
C ALA A 66 12.72 -9.22 -1.13
N ALA A 67 11.63 -8.96 -0.41
CA ALA A 67 10.82 -7.76 -0.60
C ALA A 67 11.62 -6.52 -0.18
N THR A 68 12.36 -6.58 0.93
CA THR A 68 13.27 -5.52 1.34
C THR A 68 14.29 -5.18 0.24
N ILE A 69 14.92 -6.19 -0.35
CA ILE A 69 15.91 -6.00 -1.43
C ILE A 69 15.24 -5.38 -2.66
N ALA A 70 14.10 -5.92 -3.10
CA ALA A 70 13.37 -5.40 -4.25
C ALA A 70 12.91 -3.95 -4.04
N LEU A 71 12.41 -3.62 -2.85
CA LEU A 71 12.00 -2.26 -2.50
C LEU A 71 13.18 -1.29 -2.47
N ALA A 72 14.28 -1.65 -1.79
CA ALA A 72 15.48 -0.80 -1.75
C ALA A 72 16.04 -0.56 -3.16
N THR A 73 16.06 -1.59 -4.01
CA THR A 73 16.42 -1.44 -5.42
C THR A 73 15.47 -0.48 -6.14
N ALA A 74 14.16 -0.70 -6.09
CA ALA A 74 13.20 0.17 -6.79
C ALA A 74 13.21 1.62 -6.28
N VAL A 75 13.49 1.86 -4.99
CA VAL A 75 13.71 3.21 -4.46
C VAL A 75 14.95 3.84 -5.08
N GLN A 76 16.04 3.09 -5.20
CA GLN A 76 17.27 3.61 -5.82
C GLN A 76 17.08 3.89 -7.30
N GLU A 77 16.46 2.97 -8.03
CA GLU A 77 16.32 3.02 -9.49
C GLU A 77 15.31 4.07 -9.95
N SER A 78 14.14 4.15 -9.31
CA SER A 78 13.06 5.01 -9.79
C SER A 78 12.29 5.75 -8.70
N LYS A 79 12.79 5.69 -7.45
CA LYS A 79 12.04 6.17 -6.28
C LYS A 79 10.67 5.50 -6.19
N LEU A 80 10.58 4.19 -6.49
CA LEU A 80 9.32 3.43 -6.51
C LEU A 80 8.26 3.98 -7.49
N ARG A 81 8.68 4.63 -8.58
CA ARG A 81 7.77 5.12 -9.63
C ARG A 81 7.96 4.31 -10.91
N ASN A 82 6.87 3.90 -11.52
CA ASN A 82 6.91 3.20 -12.80
C ASN A 82 7.10 4.22 -13.95
N ILE A 83 8.34 4.64 -14.19
CA ILE A 83 8.67 5.71 -15.14
C ILE A 83 8.96 5.20 -16.55
N ALA A 84 8.64 6.01 -17.56
CA ALA A 84 8.84 5.69 -18.98
C ALA A 84 10.11 6.32 -19.58
N TYR A 85 11.07 6.67 -18.72
CA TYR A 85 12.34 7.28 -19.07
C TYR A 85 13.44 6.81 -18.12
N GLY A 86 14.69 7.03 -18.50
CA GLY A 86 15.87 6.61 -17.76
C GLY A 86 17.15 6.82 -18.55
N ASP A 87 18.28 6.33 -18.04
CA ASP A 87 19.52 6.28 -18.82
C ASP A 87 19.37 5.29 -19.99
N ARG A 88 19.76 5.70 -21.20
CA ARG A 88 19.63 4.92 -22.44
C ARG A 88 18.18 4.46 -22.70
N ASP A 89 17.92 3.16 -22.61
CA ASP A 89 16.63 2.50 -22.80
C ASP A 89 16.07 1.91 -21.50
N SER A 90 16.51 2.42 -20.34
CA SER A 90 16.03 1.97 -19.03
C SER A 90 14.59 2.44 -18.77
N LEU A 91 13.75 1.53 -18.28
CA LEU A 91 12.32 1.76 -18.06
C LEU A 91 11.85 1.10 -16.75
N GLY A 92 10.71 1.59 -16.25
CA GLY A 92 9.93 0.98 -15.20
C GLY A 92 10.51 1.10 -13.79
N LEU A 93 9.96 0.31 -12.86
CA LEU A 93 10.27 0.34 -11.42
C LEU A 93 11.73 0.05 -11.10
N PHE A 94 12.35 -0.83 -11.88
CA PHE A 94 13.72 -1.30 -11.65
C PHE A 94 14.70 -0.74 -12.70
N GLN A 95 14.30 0.25 -13.50
CA GLN A 95 15.13 0.81 -14.58
C GLN A 95 15.79 -0.28 -15.45
N GLN A 96 15.01 -1.31 -15.77
CA GLN A 96 15.46 -2.45 -16.56
C GLN A 96 15.57 -2.06 -18.04
N ARG A 97 16.50 -2.68 -18.76
CA ARG A 97 16.83 -2.34 -20.15
C ARG A 97 16.43 -3.44 -21.13
N PRO A 98 15.57 -3.16 -22.12
CA PRO A 98 15.28 -4.11 -23.20
C PRO A 98 16.53 -4.61 -23.92
N SER A 99 17.49 -3.72 -24.20
CA SER A 99 18.76 -4.05 -24.84
C SER A 99 19.66 -4.99 -24.03
N GLN A 100 19.38 -5.20 -22.74
CA GLN A 100 20.10 -6.16 -21.88
C GLN A 100 19.32 -7.46 -21.65
N GLY A 101 18.18 -7.65 -22.33
CA GLY A 101 17.41 -8.89 -22.27
C GLY A 101 16.41 -8.97 -21.11
N TRP A 102 16.07 -7.86 -20.47
CA TRP A 102 15.08 -7.83 -19.38
C TRP A 102 13.63 -7.97 -19.85
N GLY A 103 13.34 -7.81 -21.14
CA GLY A 103 11.99 -7.86 -21.72
C GLY A 103 11.81 -6.83 -22.84
N THR A 104 10.62 -6.76 -23.45
CA THR A 104 10.27 -5.64 -24.34
C THR A 104 9.96 -4.37 -23.54
N PRO A 105 9.97 -3.17 -24.16
CA PRO A 105 9.56 -1.94 -23.48
C PRO A 105 8.19 -2.05 -22.79
N GLU A 106 7.21 -2.67 -23.45
CA GLU A 106 5.86 -2.87 -22.93
C GLU A 106 5.84 -3.80 -21.72
N GLN A 107 6.65 -4.86 -21.76
CA GLN A 107 6.79 -5.78 -20.64
C GLN A 107 7.45 -5.11 -19.44
N ILE A 108 8.54 -4.37 -19.64
CA ILE A 108 9.25 -3.70 -18.54
C ILE A 108 8.40 -2.58 -17.92
N GLN A 109 7.54 -1.93 -18.71
CA GLN A 109 6.59 -0.94 -18.19
C GLN A 109 5.42 -1.56 -17.42
N ASP A 110 5.18 -2.88 -17.53
CA ASP A 110 4.26 -3.59 -16.65
C ASP A 110 4.96 -3.85 -15.29
N PRO A 111 4.47 -3.24 -14.19
CA PRO A 111 5.07 -3.41 -12.87
C PRO A 111 5.01 -4.86 -12.37
N VAL A 112 4.01 -5.65 -12.79
CA VAL A 112 3.91 -7.07 -12.43
C VAL A 112 5.01 -7.87 -13.12
N TYR A 113 5.20 -7.64 -14.42
CA TYR A 113 6.26 -8.30 -15.18
C TYR A 113 7.65 -7.91 -14.68
N SER A 114 7.94 -6.61 -14.57
CA SER A 114 9.28 -6.12 -14.18
C SER A 114 9.68 -6.58 -12.77
N THR A 115 8.72 -6.65 -11.84
CA THR A 115 8.95 -7.24 -10.51
C THR A 115 9.26 -8.73 -10.60
N ASN A 116 8.51 -9.51 -11.39
CA ASN A 116 8.80 -10.92 -11.58
C ASN A 116 10.16 -11.16 -12.23
N ALA A 117 10.52 -10.37 -13.25
CA ALA A 117 11.82 -10.44 -13.91
C ALA A 117 12.97 -10.13 -12.93
N PHE A 118 12.82 -9.12 -12.08
CA PHE A 118 13.80 -8.82 -11.02
C PHE A 118 13.97 -10.01 -10.05
N LEU A 119 12.85 -10.54 -9.56
CA LEU A 119 12.85 -11.67 -8.62
C LEU A 119 13.41 -12.96 -9.23
N ASP A 120 13.27 -13.17 -10.56
CA ASP A 120 13.88 -14.29 -11.30
C ASP A 120 15.40 -14.25 -11.33
N VAL A 121 15.99 -13.05 -11.26
CA VAL A 121 17.43 -12.87 -11.16
C VAL A 121 17.85 -12.95 -9.69
N LEU A 122 17.12 -12.30 -8.79
CA LEU A 122 17.42 -12.31 -7.35
C LEU A 122 17.50 -13.74 -6.77
N ILE A 123 16.54 -14.60 -7.09
CA ILE A 123 16.48 -15.97 -6.54
C ILE A 123 17.68 -16.84 -6.96
N LYS A 124 18.40 -16.46 -8.02
CA LYS A 124 19.59 -17.17 -8.51
C LYS A 124 20.88 -16.70 -7.82
N VAL A 125 20.81 -15.66 -6.99
CA VAL A 125 21.94 -15.19 -6.19
C VAL A 125 22.02 -16.05 -4.94
N ASP A 126 22.96 -16.99 -4.90
CA ASP A 126 23.18 -17.85 -3.73
C ASP A 126 23.42 -17.01 -2.47
N GLY A 127 22.73 -17.34 -1.37
CA GLY A 127 22.91 -16.65 -0.10
C GLY A 127 22.34 -15.23 -0.01
N TYR A 128 21.56 -14.76 -1.01
CA TYR A 128 21.07 -13.37 -1.04
C TYR A 128 20.33 -12.91 0.23
N ALA A 129 19.73 -13.85 0.97
CA ALA A 129 18.99 -13.52 2.18
C ALA A 129 19.90 -13.07 3.33
N ASP A 130 21.13 -13.56 3.37
CA ASP A 130 22.08 -13.35 4.47
C ASP A 130 23.16 -12.30 4.14
N GLU A 131 23.19 -11.85 2.88
CA GLU A 131 24.17 -10.88 2.39
C GLU A 131 23.68 -9.41 2.53
N PRO A 132 24.62 -8.44 2.55
CA PRO A 132 24.28 -7.02 2.50
C PRO A 132 23.44 -6.69 1.26
N ILE A 133 22.38 -5.88 1.43
CA ILE A 133 21.47 -5.55 0.31
C ILE A 133 22.22 -4.93 -0.85
N THR A 134 23.19 -4.06 -0.57
CA THR A 134 24.02 -3.42 -1.59
C THR A 134 24.70 -4.43 -2.53
N GLU A 135 25.30 -5.48 -1.98
CA GLU A 135 26.00 -6.52 -2.75
C GLU A 135 25.04 -7.38 -3.57
N VAL A 136 23.86 -7.67 -3.01
CA VAL A 136 22.82 -8.41 -3.72
C VAL A 136 22.23 -7.58 -4.85
N ALA A 137 21.80 -6.35 -4.56
CA ALA A 137 21.20 -5.44 -5.54
C ALA A 137 22.19 -5.14 -6.67
N GLN A 138 23.46 -4.93 -6.35
CA GLN A 138 24.51 -4.75 -7.34
C GLN A 138 24.71 -5.99 -8.23
N ARG A 139 24.67 -7.22 -7.68
CA ARG A 139 24.78 -8.44 -8.49
C ARG A 139 23.59 -8.62 -9.44
N VAL A 140 22.40 -8.18 -9.03
CA VAL A 140 21.19 -8.23 -9.85
C VAL A 140 21.22 -7.15 -10.94
N GLN A 141 21.44 -5.89 -10.58
CA GLN A 141 21.30 -4.73 -11.47
C GLN A 141 22.57 -4.39 -12.25
N ARG A 142 23.75 -4.72 -11.70
CA ARG A 142 25.07 -4.35 -12.25
C ARG A 142 25.18 -2.84 -12.52
N SER A 143 24.82 -2.04 -11.52
CA SER A 143 24.81 -0.57 -11.59
C SER A 143 26.22 0.03 -11.49
N ALA A 144 26.36 1.32 -11.84
CA ALA A 144 27.60 2.07 -11.65
C ALA A 144 27.82 2.55 -10.20
N PHE A 145 26.80 2.44 -9.33
CA PHE A 145 26.81 2.96 -7.95
C PHE A 145 26.34 1.90 -6.95
N PRO A 146 27.19 0.90 -6.62
CA PRO A 146 26.79 -0.21 -5.76
C PRO A 146 26.31 0.27 -4.39
N ASP A 147 27.07 1.13 -3.71
CA ASP A 147 26.80 1.48 -2.30
C ASP A 147 25.48 2.23 -2.06
N ALA A 148 24.87 2.80 -3.11
CA ALA A 148 23.67 3.63 -2.98
C ALA A 148 22.42 2.85 -2.53
N TYR A 149 22.39 1.53 -2.71
CA TYR A 149 21.25 0.72 -2.26
C TYR A 149 21.17 0.62 -0.72
N ALA A 150 22.31 0.71 -0.02
CA ALA A 150 22.35 0.60 1.43
C ALA A 150 21.57 1.72 2.14
N ASP A 151 21.56 2.93 1.54
CA ASP A 151 20.84 4.09 2.07
C ASP A 151 19.31 3.87 2.09
N HIS A 152 18.82 2.96 1.25
CA HIS A 152 17.40 2.65 1.10
C HIS A 152 16.97 1.36 1.82
N GLU A 153 17.91 0.63 2.43
CA GLU A 153 17.59 -0.59 3.19
C GLU A 153 16.63 -0.33 4.37
N PRO A 154 16.82 0.71 5.21
CA PRO A 154 15.93 0.93 6.35
C PRO A 154 14.47 1.20 5.92
N GLU A 155 14.28 2.03 4.89
CA GLU A 155 12.98 2.32 4.28
C GLU A 155 12.35 1.06 3.68
N GLY A 156 13.10 0.35 2.81
CA GLY A 156 12.63 -0.89 2.19
C GLY A 156 12.27 -1.95 3.23
N ARG A 157 12.96 -1.98 4.37
CA ARG A 157 12.68 -2.94 5.46
C ARG A 157 11.42 -2.58 6.22
N ALA A 158 11.20 -1.29 6.51
CA ALA A 158 9.98 -0.84 7.18
C ALA A 158 8.73 -1.17 6.35
N TYR A 159 8.75 -0.83 5.05
CA TYR A 159 7.65 -1.16 4.15
C TYR A 159 7.48 -2.67 3.95
N ALA A 160 8.56 -3.43 3.74
CA ALA A 160 8.47 -4.88 3.62
C ALA A 160 7.86 -5.51 4.88
N SER A 161 8.29 -5.11 6.08
CA SER A 161 7.78 -5.65 7.35
C SER A 161 6.28 -5.38 7.53
N ALA A 162 5.83 -4.16 7.23
CA ALA A 162 4.42 -3.81 7.27
C ALA A 162 3.63 -4.61 6.21
N LEU A 163 4.00 -4.50 4.93
CA LEU A 163 3.24 -5.08 3.82
C LEU A 163 3.23 -6.62 3.83
N THR A 164 4.22 -7.26 4.46
CA THR A 164 4.22 -8.72 4.68
C THR A 164 3.48 -9.15 5.95
N GLY A 165 3.00 -8.21 6.77
CA GLY A 165 2.23 -8.45 7.99
C GLY A 165 3.06 -8.79 9.23
N TYR A 166 4.40 -8.69 9.18
CA TYR A 166 5.26 -8.89 10.36
C TYR A 166 5.17 -7.75 11.37
N SER A 167 4.83 -6.54 10.89
CA SER A 167 4.55 -5.39 11.75
C SER A 167 3.08 -4.99 11.60
N PRO A 168 2.19 -5.49 12.47
CA PRO A 168 0.80 -5.05 12.56
C PRO A 168 0.68 -3.53 12.71
N ALA A 169 -0.32 -2.93 12.06
CA ALA A 169 -0.65 -1.51 12.17
C ALA A 169 0.51 -0.53 11.88
N ALA A 170 1.56 -0.96 11.17
CA ALA A 170 2.75 -0.19 10.94
C ALA A 170 2.70 0.71 9.69
N LEU A 171 1.69 0.56 8.82
CA LEU A 171 1.47 1.38 7.64
C LEU A 171 0.14 2.14 7.75
N THR A 172 0.20 3.46 7.62
CA THR A 172 -0.98 4.34 7.53
C THR A 172 -0.85 5.25 6.31
N CYS A 173 -1.97 5.74 5.77
CA CYS A 173 -1.96 6.81 4.77
C CYS A 173 -2.80 8.00 5.24
N ARG A 174 -2.29 9.21 5.01
CA ARG A 174 -3.05 10.45 5.07
C ARG A 174 -3.40 10.82 3.64
N LEU A 175 -4.68 10.76 3.30
CA LEU A 175 -5.20 11.06 1.96
C LEU A 175 -6.27 12.13 2.06
N ARG A 176 -6.55 12.81 0.95
CA ARG A 176 -7.73 13.69 0.88
C ARG A 176 -9.00 12.85 1.11
N PRO A 177 -10.01 13.36 1.84
CA PRO A 177 -11.31 12.69 1.92
C PRO A 177 -11.90 12.49 0.53
N VAL A 178 -12.66 11.41 0.34
CA VAL A 178 -13.44 11.21 -0.87
C VAL A 178 -14.80 11.91 -0.66
N PRO A 179 -15.18 12.89 -1.49
CA PRO A 179 -16.43 13.65 -1.30
C PRO A 179 -17.65 12.74 -1.19
N ASP A 180 -18.61 13.12 -0.34
CA ASP A 180 -19.86 12.40 -0.10
C ASP A 180 -19.71 10.92 0.28
N SER A 181 -18.54 10.54 0.79
CA SER A 181 -18.29 9.20 1.31
C SER A 181 -17.65 9.27 2.69
N SER A 182 -18.32 8.70 3.69
CA SER A 182 -17.73 8.38 4.98
C SER A 182 -17.63 6.86 5.12
N ALA A 183 -16.80 6.38 6.05
CA ALA A 183 -16.74 4.96 6.35
C ALA A 183 -18.13 4.43 6.82
N GLU A 184 -18.88 5.24 7.56
CA GLU A 184 -20.24 4.91 7.99
C GLU A 184 -21.24 4.86 6.84
N ALA A 185 -21.21 5.85 5.94
CA ALA A 185 -22.07 5.85 4.75
C ALA A 185 -21.71 4.69 3.82
N ALA A 186 -20.41 4.42 3.65
CA ALA A 186 -19.91 3.28 2.88
C ALA A 186 -20.39 1.93 3.46
N ALA A 187 -20.49 1.81 4.79
CA ALA A 187 -20.98 0.59 5.42
C ALA A 187 -22.50 0.39 5.28
N ALA A 188 -23.28 1.49 5.18
CA ALA A 188 -24.75 1.45 5.23
C ALA A 188 -25.44 1.07 3.89
N ASP A 189 -24.85 1.38 2.73
CA ASP A 189 -25.54 1.34 1.42
C ASP A 189 -25.46 -0.01 0.65
N GLY A 190 -24.93 -1.07 1.26
CA GLY A 190 -25.28 -2.46 0.90
C GLY A 190 -24.76 -3.06 -0.42
N TYR A 191 -24.26 -2.30 -1.41
CA TYR A 191 -23.73 -2.88 -2.66
C TYR A 191 -22.78 -1.92 -3.40
N TRP A 192 -21.50 -2.29 -3.56
CA TRP A 192 -20.49 -1.42 -4.19
C TRP A 192 -19.92 -1.99 -5.50
N PRO A 193 -20.28 -1.44 -6.68
CA PRO A 193 -19.74 -1.84 -7.99
C PRO A 193 -18.23 -1.61 -8.19
N ARG A 194 -17.57 -0.88 -7.28
CA ARG A 194 -16.15 -0.46 -7.41
C ARG A 194 -15.15 -1.28 -6.60
N THR A 195 -15.61 -2.32 -5.90
CA THR A 195 -14.71 -3.23 -5.18
C THR A 195 -14.00 -4.21 -6.11
N GLN A 196 -14.60 -4.52 -7.27
CA GLN A 196 -14.04 -5.50 -8.21
C GLN A 196 -12.64 -5.12 -8.72
N PRO A 197 -12.34 -3.87 -9.14
CA PRO A 197 -10.99 -3.48 -9.52
C PRO A 197 -9.94 -3.70 -8.41
N LEU A 198 -10.29 -3.45 -7.14
CA LEU A 198 -9.42 -3.70 -5.99
C LEU A 198 -9.19 -5.19 -5.80
N VAL A 199 -10.25 -5.99 -5.88
CA VAL A 199 -10.19 -7.45 -5.78
C VAL A 199 -9.35 -8.04 -6.90
N ASP A 200 -9.52 -7.57 -8.14
CA ASP A 200 -8.77 -8.02 -9.31
C ASP A 200 -7.29 -7.65 -9.18
N ALA A 201 -6.97 -6.45 -8.70
CA ALA A 201 -5.60 -6.03 -8.46
C ALA A 201 -4.93 -6.91 -7.39
N PHE A 202 -5.59 -7.11 -6.25
CA PHE A 202 -5.09 -8.00 -5.21
C PHE A 202 -4.88 -9.42 -5.72
N ALA A 203 -5.82 -9.96 -6.51
CA ALA A 203 -5.71 -11.31 -7.08
C ALA A 203 -4.54 -11.42 -8.07
N ARG A 204 -4.32 -10.41 -8.93
CA ARG A 204 -3.19 -10.37 -9.88
C ARG A 204 -1.84 -10.35 -9.17
N GLU A 205 -1.70 -9.56 -8.11
CA GLU A 205 -0.43 -9.35 -7.41
C GLU A 205 -0.13 -10.43 -6.36
N ARG A 206 -1.17 -10.98 -5.73
CA ARG A 206 -1.02 -11.98 -4.66
C ARG A 206 -1.19 -13.42 -5.15
N GLY A 207 -1.62 -13.62 -6.40
CA GLY A 207 -1.80 -14.93 -7.02
C GLY A 207 -2.81 -15.84 -6.31
N THR A 208 -3.75 -15.25 -5.59
CA THR A 208 -4.61 -15.96 -4.65
C THR A 208 -6.08 -15.70 -4.96
N ARG A 209 -6.93 -16.74 -4.82
CA ARG A 209 -8.38 -16.58 -4.94
C ARG A 209 -8.91 -15.76 -3.77
N VAL A 210 -9.41 -14.57 -4.11
CA VAL A 210 -10.15 -13.70 -3.19
C VAL A 210 -11.59 -14.20 -3.11
N ALA A 211 -12.11 -14.35 -1.90
CA ALA A 211 -13.52 -14.57 -1.69
C ALA A 211 -14.19 -13.22 -1.40
N ILE A 212 -15.02 -12.74 -2.32
CA ILE A 212 -15.99 -11.70 -2.00
C ILE A 212 -17.06 -12.40 -1.17
N ALA A 213 -16.99 -12.32 0.16
CA ALA A 213 -18.14 -12.68 0.96
C ALA A 213 -19.08 -11.46 1.00
N PRO A 214 -20.39 -11.65 0.79
CA PRO A 214 -21.34 -10.64 1.24
C PRO A 214 -21.13 -10.47 2.74
N ALA A 215 -20.72 -9.27 3.17
CA ALA A 215 -20.77 -8.93 4.57
C ALA A 215 -22.24 -8.77 4.92
N ASP A 216 -22.85 -9.85 5.40
CA ASP A 216 -24.17 -9.82 5.98
C ASP A 216 -24.12 -8.78 7.12
N GLU A 217 -24.79 -7.64 6.92
CA GLU A 217 -24.79 -6.46 7.80
C GLU A 217 -23.53 -5.54 7.75
N GLY A 218 -23.13 -5.11 6.55
CA GLY A 218 -22.30 -3.90 6.36
C GLY A 218 -21.31 -4.04 5.20
N ALA A 219 -21.67 -3.54 4.02
CA ALA A 219 -21.07 -3.89 2.74
C ALA A 219 -19.60 -3.43 2.56
N GLY A 220 -18.69 -4.40 2.40
CA GLY A 220 -17.27 -4.22 2.08
C GLY A 220 -16.70 -5.37 1.24
N ALA A 221 -15.51 -5.20 0.67
CA ALA A 221 -14.75 -6.29 0.05
C ALA A 221 -13.94 -7.04 1.12
N LEU A 222 -14.04 -8.35 1.15
CA LEU A 222 -13.11 -9.18 1.91
C LEU A 222 -11.94 -9.55 1.01
N ILE A 223 -10.74 -9.11 1.37
CA ILE A 223 -9.50 -9.52 0.73
C ILE A 223 -8.62 -10.27 1.72
N GLY A 224 -7.88 -11.26 1.24
CA GLY A 224 -7.06 -12.11 2.09
C GLY A 224 -6.63 -13.36 1.33
N ALA A 225 -5.67 -14.09 1.88
CA ALA A 225 -5.31 -15.40 1.36
C ALA A 225 -6.05 -16.50 2.13
N PRO A 226 -6.47 -17.60 1.47
CA PRO A 226 -7.04 -18.72 2.17
C PRO A 226 -5.95 -19.32 3.07
N VAL A 227 -6.15 -19.20 4.37
CA VAL A 227 -5.34 -19.88 5.37
C VAL A 227 -5.79 -21.34 5.42
N SER A 228 -4.83 -22.27 5.33
CA SER A 228 -5.13 -23.70 5.45
C SER A 228 -5.87 -23.96 6.77
N ARG A 229 -6.86 -24.86 6.78
CA ARG A 229 -7.46 -25.33 8.03
C ARG A 229 -6.34 -25.87 8.95
N GLY A 230 -6.20 -25.30 10.14
CA GLY A 230 -5.13 -25.63 11.08
C GLY A 230 -3.85 -24.82 10.93
N ALA A 231 -3.83 -23.76 10.11
CA ALA A 231 -2.76 -22.78 10.13
C ALA A 231 -2.61 -22.21 11.55
N VAL A 232 -1.36 -22.03 11.98
CA VAL A 232 -1.04 -21.44 13.28
C VAL A 232 -1.61 -20.02 13.34
N GLU A 233 -2.20 -19.64 14.46
CA GLU A 233 -2.94 -18.37 14.63
C GLU A 233 -2.12 -17.14 14.17
N ASP A 234 -0.81 -17.13 14.46
CA ASP A 234 0.10 -16.08 14.03
C ASP A 234 0.24 -15.97 12.52
N ALA A 235 0.22 -17.10 11.79
CA ALA A 235 0.27 -17.08 10.34
C ALA A 235 -1.01 -16.47 9.76
N GLN A 236 -2.16 -16.76 10.37
CA GLN A 236 -3.43 -16.17 9.97
C GLN A 236 -3.45 -14.67 10.25
N ARG A 237 -3.00 -14.23 11.43
CA ARG A 237 -2.87 -12.80 11.74
C ARG A 237 -1.96 -12.08 10.75
N ARG A 238 -0.78 -12.65 10.42
CA ARG A 238 0.13 -12.06 9.42
C ARG A 238 -0.52 -11.93 8.04
N THR A 239 -1.29 -12.92 7.60
CA THR A 239 -2.03 -12.82 6.32
C THR A 239 -3.06 -11.69 6.33
N GLY A 240 -3.84 -11.55 7.41
CA GLY A 240 -4.81 -10.46 7.56
C GLY A 240 -4.15 -9.08 7.53
N TRP A 241 -3.06 -8.92 8.30
CA TRP A 241 -2.28 -7.68 8.33
C TRP A 241 -1.62 -7.34 7.00
N SER A 242 -1.11 -8.34 6.29
CA SER A 242 -0.54 -8.15 4.95
C SER A 242 -1.60 -7.65 3.96
N ALA A 243 -2.80 -8.25 3.96
CA ALA A 243 -3.90 -7.81 3.10
C ALA A 243 -4.43 -6.41 3.47
N ALA A 244 -4.58 -6.13 4.77
CA ALA A 244 -5.06 -4.85 5.26
C ALA A 244 -4.11 -3.71 4.89
N GLN A 245 -2.80 -3.89 5.11
CA GLN A 245 -1.81 -2.86 4.84
C GLN A 245 -1.58 -2.67 3.32
N TRP A 246 -1.73 -3.73 2.52
CA TRP A 246 -1.83 -3.59 1.06
C TRP A 246 -3.02 -2.69 0.64
N ALA A 247 -4.21 -2.90 1.23
CA ALA A 247 -5.38 -2.07 0.90
C ALA A 247 -5.20 -0.61 1.32
N VAL A 248 -4.54 -0.34 2.45
CA VAL A 248 -4.19 1.03 2.87
C VAL A 248 -3.22 1.67 1.87
N ALA A 249 -2.21 0.94 1.41
CA ALA A 249 -1.25 1.45 0.42
C ALA A 249 -1.90 1.82 -0.93
N HIS A 250 -2.91 1.07 -1.36
CA HIS A 250 -3.68 1.34 -2.57
C HIS A 250 -4.93 2.23 -2.35
N ALA A 251 -5.09 2.83 -1.17
CA ALA A 251 -6.31 3.54 -0.83
C ALA A 251 -6.60 4.73 -1.75
N ALA A 252 -5.56 5.37 -2.29
CA ALA A 252 -5.71 6.45 -3.26
C ALA A 252 -6.27 5.92 -4.60
N ASP A 253 -5.71 4.84 -5.14
CA ASP A 253 -6.06 4.26 -6.43
C ASP A 253 -7.50 3.73 -6.46
N PHE A 254 -7.90 3.04 -5.38
CA PHE A 254 -9.20 2.37 -5.31
C PHE A 254 -10.24 3.13 -4.49
N GLN A 255 -9.95 4.34 -4.02
CA GLN A 255 -10.86 5.13 -3.19
C GLN A 255 -11.30 4.39 -1.93
N VAL A 256 -10.37 3.67 -1.29
CA VAL A 256 -10.61 3.00 0.00
C VAL A 256 -10.85 4.06 1.07
N VAL A 257 -11.91 3.89 1.86
CA VAL A 257 -12.31 4.79 2.94
C VAL A 257 -12.09 4.19 4.33
N ALA A 258 -12.09 2.86 4.44
CA ALA A 258 -11.72 2.17 5.67
C ALA A 258 -11.17 0.77 5.40
N VAL A 259 -10.32 0.29 6.31
CA VAL A 259 -9.80 -1.08 6.30
C VAL A 259 -9.85 -1.63 7.72
N GLY A 260 -10.32 -2.86 7.88
CA GLY A 260 -10.45 -3.54 9.18
C GLY A 260 -9.81 -4.92 9.19
N THR A 261 -9.02 -5.23 10.22
CA THR A 261 -8.43 -6.56 10.46
C THR A 261 -8.04 -6.70 11.92
N ASP A 262 -8.08 -7.93 12.46
CA ASP A 262 -7.54 -8.26 13.79
C ASP A 262 -7.99 -7.31 14.93
N GLY A 263 -9.28 -6.93 14.93
CA GLY A 263 -9.85 -6.03 15.94
C GLY A 263 -9.46 -4.55 15.79
N LYS A 264 -8.72 -4.18 14.73
CA LYS A 264 -8.30 -2.80 14.45
C LYS A 264 -8.91 -2.26 13.15
N GLN A 265 -9.01 -0.94 13.05
CA GLN A 265 -9.51 -0.25 11.87
C GLN A 265 -8.65 0.97 11.54
N TRP A 266 -8.36 1.15 10.24
CA TRP A 266 -7.85 2.38 9.67
C TRP A 266 -8.98 3.10 8.92
N ARG A 267 -9.02 4.43 9.02
CA ARG A 267 -10.06 5.28 8.42
C ARG A 267 -9.46 6.48 7.71
N ARG A 268 -9.84 6.65 6.44
CA ARG A 268 -9.37 7.75 5.59
C ARG A 268 -9.84 9.12 6.06
N ASP A 269 -11.04 9.20 6.62
CA ASP A 269 -11.65 10.43 7.14
C ASP A 269 -11.16 10.79 8.57
N ARG A 270 -10.35 9.92 9.18
CA ARG A 270 -9.70 10.12 10.47
C ARG A 270 -8.18 9.87 10.36
N PRO A 271 -7.46 10.60 9.49
CA PRO A 271 -6.07 10.28 9.16
C PRO A 271 -5.09 10.44 10.34
N ASP A 272 -5.45 11.19 11.38
CA ASP A 272 -4.63 11.39 12.57
C ASP A 272 -4.78 10.27 13.61
N ASP A 273 -5.85 9.47 13.52
CA ASP A 273 -6.12 8.40 14.47
C ASP A 273 -5.27 7.15 14.18
N GLY A 274 -4.76 7.01 12.95
CA GLY A 274 -4.01 5.84 12.51
C GLY A 274 -4.85 4.57 12.53
N TRP A 275 -4.33 3.51 13.15
CA TRP A 275 -5.07 2.27 13.41
C TRP A 275 -5.62 2.30 14.84
N VAL A 276 -6.94 2.23 14.97
CA VAL A 276 -7.63 2.25 16.27
C VAL A 276 -8.25 0.89 16.60
N ASP A 277 -8.34 0.57 17.89
CA ASP A 277 -9.08 -0.60 18.35
C ASP A 277 -10.58 -0.42 18.14
N VAL A 278 -11.21 -1.44 17.58
CA VAL A 278 -12.67 -1.49 17.41
C VAL A 278 -13.29 -2.11 18.67
N PRO A 279 -14.34 -1.49 19.24
CA PRO A 279 -15.07 -2.04 20.38
C PRO A 279 -15.51 -3.48 20.13
N GLU A 280 -15.45 -4.32 21.15
CA GLU A 280 -15.74 -5.76 21.03
C GLU A 280 -17.11 -6.05 20.40
N ALA A 281 -18.12 -5.23 20.72
CA ALA A 281 -19.46 -5.33 20.16
C ALA A 281 -19.53 -5.11 18.63
N ASP A 282 -18.58 -4.35 18.07
CA ASP A 282 -18.52 -4.04 16.64
C ASP A 282 -17.51 -4.93 15.88
N ARG A 283 -16.72 -5.75 16.57
CA ARG A 283 -15.71 -6.63 15.94
C ARG A 283 -16.31 -7.70 15.03
N ALA A 284 -17.57 -8.07 15.23
CA ALA A 284 -18.28 -9.00 14.34
C ALA A 284 -18.38 -8.48 12.90
N ARG A 285 -18.28 -7.16 12.70
CA ARG A 285 -18.26 -6.49 11.38
C ARG A 285 -16.87 -6.44 10.74
N LEU A 286 -15.83 -6.88 11.46
CA LEU A 286 -14.46 -6.97 10.94
C LEU A 286 -14.20 -8.33 10.29
N ALA A 287 -13.06 -8.40 9.61
CA ALA A 287 -12.65 -9.59 8.87
C ALA A 287 -12.47 -10.80 9.79
N PRO A 288 -12.81 -12.01 9.30
CA PRO A 288 -12.35 -13.24 9.95
C PRO A 288 -10.81 -13.30 9.97
N ALA A 289 -10.26 -14.16 10.84
CA ALA A 289 -8.82 -14.37 10.91
C ALA A 289 -8.24 -14.73 9.53
N GLY A 290 -7.15 -14.07 9.13
CA GLY A 290 -6.55 -14.26 7.81
C GLY A 290 -7.08 -13.34 6.70
N ALA A 291 -8.02 -12.45 6.99
CA ALA A 291 -8.58 -11.52 6.02
C ALA A 291 -8.56 -10.06 6.50
N ALA A 292 -8.87 -9.16 5.57
CA ALA A 292 -9.14 -7.76 5.79
C ALA A 292 -10.49 -7.39 5.15
N VAL A 293 -11.30 -6.61 5.86
CA VAL A 293 -12.51 -5.97 5.32
C VAL A 293 -12.10 -4.61 4.79
N VAL A 294 -12.44 -4.33 3.54
CA VAL A 294 -12.08 -3.09 2.85
C VAL A 294 -13.35 -2.39 2.39
N LEU A 295 -13.56 -1.17 2.87
CA LEU A 295 -14.64 -0.30 2.44
C LEU A 295 -14.11 0.66 1.37
N VAL A 296 -14.75 0.66 0.20
CA VAL A 296 -14.44 1.56 -0.92
C VAL A 296 -15.59 2.56 -1.05
N ALA A 297 -15.27 3.84 -1.26
CA ALA A 297 -16.28 4.86 -1.52
C ALA A 297 -17.11 4.50 -2.76
N GLY A 298 -18.43 4.58 -2.66
CA GLY A 298 -19.27 4.60 -3.85
C GLY A 298 -19.77 6.01 -4.17
N GLY A 299 -19.76 6.33 -5.45
CA GLY A 299 -20.54 7.47 -5.95
C GLY A 299 -22.00 7.06 -6.10
N ARG A 300 -22.91 8.02 -6.06
CA ARG A 300 -24.26 7.83 -6.60
C ARG A 300 -24.13 7.36 -8.05
N VAL A 301 -24.80 6.27 -8.39
CA VAL A 301 -25.12 5.98 -9.79
C VAL A 301 -26.21 6.98 -10.16
N GLU A 302 -25.88 7.98 -10.98
CA GLU A 302 -26.90 8.80 -11.66
C GLU A 302 -27.61 7.98 -12.74
#